data_AF-A0A3R8QAV5-F1
#
_entry.id   AF-A0A3R8QAV5-F1
#
_cell.length_a   1.000
_cell.length_b   1.000
_cell.length_c   1.000
_cell.angle_alpha   90.00
_cell.angle_beta   90.00
_cell.angle_gamma   90.00
#
_symmetry.space_group_name_H-M   'P 1'
#
loop_
_entity.id
_entity.type
_entity.pdbx_description
1 polymer ?
#
loop_
_entity_poly.entity_id
_entity_poly.type
_entity_poly.pdbx_seq_one_letter_code
_entity_poly.pdbx_strand_id
1 'polypeptide(L)' 'MALNNGINVRLTPEIREKLEALAVRHGVKASVLIRQAIIEKLDEVERESAIVLTARGAKRALPPPK' A
#
# COMPACT_ATOMS: atom_id res chain seq x y z
N MET A 1 1.74 -15.45 -17.62
CA MET A 1 2.73 -15.98 -16.66
C MET A 1 2.78 -15.02 -15.48
N ALA A 2 2.41 -15.45 -14.27
CA ALA A 2 2.42 -14.57 -13.11
C ALA A 2 3.86 -14.32 -12.66
N LEU A 3 4.32 -13.08 -12.73
CA LEU A 3 5.60 -12.62 -12.18
C LEU A 3 5.58 -12.84 -10.67
N ASN A 4 6.11 -13.97 -10.19
CA ASN A 4 6.21 -14.25 -8.77
C ASN A 4 7.47 -13.56 -8.21
N ASN A 5 7.50 -12.22 -8.32
CA ASN A 5 8.58 -11.41 -7.78
C ASN A 5 8.37 -11.30 -6.28
N GLY A 6 9.01 -12.21 -5.53
CA GLY A 6 9.06 -12.15 -4.08
C GLY A 6 9.82 -10.90 -3.62
N ILE A 7 9.33 -10.26 -2.56
CA ILE A 7 10.01 -9.15 -1.89
C ILE A 7 10.41 -9.57 -0.47
N ASN A 8 11.60 -9.16 -0.03
CA ASN A 8 12.04 -9.34 1.34
C ASN A 8 11.72 -8.08 2.15
N VAL A 9 10.81 -8.21 3.11
CA VAL A 9 10.40 -7.12 4.00
C VAL A 9 10.98 -7.35 5.39
N ARG A 10 11.67 -6.35 5.95
CA ARG A 10 12.14 -6.37 7.33
C ARG A 10 11.02 -5.86 8.23
N LEU A 11 10.63 -6.68 9.21
CA LEU A 11 9.64 -6.34 10.22
C LEU A 11 10.32 -6.24 11.58
N THR A 12 9.81 -5.37 12.45
CA THR A 12 10.20 -5.39 13.85
C THR A 12 9.68 -6.68 14.52
N PRO A 13 10.33 -7.15 15.61
CA PRO A 13 9.90 -8.36 16.32
C PRO A 13 8.43 -8.30 16.75
N GLU A 14 8.00 -7.17 17.29
CA GLU A 14 6.61 -6.96 17.74
C GLU A 14 5.58 -7.13 16.61
N ILE A 15 5.85 -6.57 15.43
CA ILE A 15 4.94 -6.68 14.27
C ILE A 15 4.91 -8.12 13.77
N ARG A 16 6.08 -8.79 13.74
CA ARG A 16 6.17 -10.21 13.36
C ARG A 16 5.30 -11.08 14.27
N GLU A 17 5.44 -10.94 15.59
CA GLU A 17 4.68 -11.72 16.57
C GLU A 17 3.17 -11.52 16.41
N LYS A 18 2.73 -10.25 16.28
CA LYS A 18 1.31 -9.92 16.05
C LYS A 18 0.78 -10.55 14.76
N LEU A 19 1.56 -10.49 13.69
CA LEU A 19 1.21 -11.05 12.39
C LEU A 19 1.11 -12.59 12.45
N GLU A 20 2.06 -13.25 13.09
CA GLU A 20 2.06 -14.71 13.24
C GLU A 20 0.88 -15.18 14.10
N ALA A 21 0.59 -14.48 15.20
CA ALA A 21 -0.56 -14.79 16.04
C ALA A 21 -1.89 -14.65 15.26
N LEU A 22 -2.04 -13.60 14.45
CA LEU A 22 -3.20 -13.41 13.57
C LEU A 22 -3.30 -14.51 12.51
N ALA A 23 -2.17 -14.86 11.88
CA ALA A 23 -2.11 -15.91 10.88
C ALA A 23 -2.60 -17.25 11.44
N VAL A 24 -2.15 -17.63 12.65
CA VAL A 24 -2.58 -18.83 13.36
C VAL A 24 -4.08 -18.78 13.68
N ARG A 25 -4.57 -17.65 14.21
CA ARG A 25 -5.99 -17.50 14.58
C ARG A 25 -6.95 -17.68 13.40
N HIS A 26 -6.54 -17.25 12.21
CA HIS A 26 -7.37 -17.31 11.01
C HIS A 26 -7.04 -18.51 10.10
N GLY A 27 -6.09 -19.37 10.46
CA GLY A 27 -5.69 -20.53 9.67
C GLY A 27 -5.07 -20.16 8.31
N VAL A 28 -4.47 -18.97 8.20
CA VAL A 28 -3.88 -18.46 6.96
C VAL A 28 -2.37 -18.25 7.11
N LYS A 29 -1.64 -18.14 5.99
CA LYS A 29 -0.21 -17.80 6.05
C LYS A 29 -0.03 -16.31 6.31
N ALA A 30 0.97 -15.96 7.12
CA ALA A 30 1.37 -14.56 7.38
C ALA A 30 1.59 -13.74 6.10
N SER A 31 2.16 -14.36 5.05
CA SER A 31 2.33 -13.73 3.72
C SER A 31 1.02 -13.27 3.06
N VAL A 32 -0.10 -13.96 3.31
CA VAL A 32 -1.42 -13.59 2.78
C VAL A 32 -1.92 -12.33 3.47
N LEU A 33 -1.75 -12.25 4.80
CA LEU A 33 -2.11 -11.07 5.57
C LEU A 33 -1.25 -9.86 5.20
N ILE A 34 0.06 -10.04 5.00
CA ILE A 34 0.95 -8.96 4.52
C ILE A 34 0.49 -8.45 3.15
N ARG A 35 0.18 -9.37 2.22
CA ARG A 35 -0.30 -8.99 0.89
C ARG A 35 -1.59 -8.17 0.98
N GLN A 36 -2.53 -8.62 1.80
CA GLN A 36 -3.80 -7.92 2.01
C GLN A 36 -3.57 -6.51 2.58
N ALA A 37 -2.74 -6.39 3.62
CA ALA A 37 -2.43 -5.09 4.24
C ALA A 37 -1.75 -4.12 3.26
N ILE A 38 -0.87 -4.62 2.39
CA ILE A 38 -0.24 -3.80 1.35
C ILE A 38 -1.30 -3.28 0.36
N ILE A 39 -2.18 -4.16 -0.12
CA ILE A 39 -3.25 -3.78 -1.06
C ILE A 39 -4.16 -2.73 -0.43
N GLU A 40 -4.66 -2.97 0.78
CA GLU A 40 -5.54 -2.04 1.48
C GLU A 40 -4.90 -0.65 1.67
N LYS A 41 -3.61 -0.61 2.02
CA LYS A 41 -2.91 0.66 2.18
C LYS A 41 -2.65 1.36 0.84
N LEU A 42 -2.39 0.62 -0.23
CA LEU A 42 -2.27 1.20 -1.57
C LEU A 42 -3.62 1.81 -2.02
N ASP A 43 -4.73 1.10 -1.80
CA ASP A 43 -6.07 1.60 -2.13
C ASP A 43 -6.46 2.82 -1.28
N GLU A 44 -6.05 2.85 -0.01
CA GLU A 44 -6.19 4.03 0.85
C GLU A 44 -5.36 5.21 0.31
N VAL A 45 -4.08 4.98 -0.01
CA VAL A 45 -3.20 6.00 -0.59
C VAL A 45 -3.73 6.50 -1.92
N GLU A 46 -4.30 5.66 -2.78
CA GLU A 46 -4.90 6.08 -4.04
C GLU A 46 -6.15 6.95 -3.81
N ARG A 47 -7.02 6.55 -2.88
CA ARG A 47 -8.21 7.34 -2.47
C ARG A 47 -7.83 8.68 -1.86
N GLU A 48 -6.81 8.71 -1.01
CA GLU A 48 -6.29 9.94 -0.39
C GLU A 48 -5.48 10.79 -1.38
N SER A 49 -4.73 10.17 -2.29
CA SER A 49 -3.94 10.86 -3.33
C SER A 49 -4.81 11.36 -4.50
N ALA A 50 -6.03 10.87 -4.67
CA ALA A 50 -7.04 11.54 -5.49
C ALA A 50 -7.31 12.99 -4.99
N ILE A 51 -7.00 13.28 -3.72
CA ILE A 51 -7.08 14.62 -3.13
C ILE A 51 -5.75 15.39 -3.30
N VAL A 52 -4.60 14.72 -3.47
CA VAL A 52 -3.28 15.37 -3.61
C VAL A 52 -2.88 15.63 -5.08
N LEU A 53 -3.27 14.76 -6.03
CA LEU A 53 -3.00 14.95 -7.46
C LEU A 53 -3.87 16.05 -8.08
N THR A 54 -5.09 16.27 -7.57
CA THR A 54 -5.92 17.42 -7.94
C THR A 54 -5.33 18.75 -7.43
N ALA A 55 -4.67 18.75 -6.26
CA ALA A 55 -4.02 19.95 -5.72
C ALA A 55 -2.70 20.33 -6.43
N ARG A 56 -1.95 19.36 -6.98
CA ARG A 56 -0.69 19.64 -7.73
C ARG A 56 -0.89 19.86 -9.24
N GLY A 57 -2.04 19.52 -9.80
CA GLY A 57 -2.37 19.74 -11.22
C GLY A 57 -2.88 21.14 -11.58
N ALA A 58 -3.36 21.94 -10.61
CA ALA A 58 -4.06 23.20 -10.88
C ALA A 58 -3.16 24.45 -11.10
N LYS A 59 -1.83 24.30 -11.18
CA LYS A 59 -0.89 25.44 -11.34
C LYS A 59 -0.08 25.44 -12.64
N ARG A 60 -0.57 24.82 -13.71
CA ARG A 60 0.17 24.85 -14.99
C ARG A 60 -0.69 24.78 -16.24
N ALA A 61 -1.63 25.72 -16.38
CA ALA A 61 -2.21 26.05 -17.70
C ALA A 61 -2.91 27.41 -17.68
N LEU A 62 -2.15 28.51 -17.64
CA LEU A 62 -2.59 29.78 -18.22
C LEU A 62 -1.44 30.32 -19.07
N PRO A 63 -1.59 30.39 -20.42
CA PRO A 63 -0.61 31.06 -21.26
C PRO A 63 -0.64 32.59 -20.99
N PRO A 64 0.49 33.30 -21.19
CA PRO A 64 0.55 34.74 -20.94
C PRO A 64 -0.37 35.50 -21.89
N PRO A 65 -1.00 36.60 -21.44
CA PRO A 65 -1.83 37.44 -22.30
C PRO A 65 -0.97 38.08 -23.40
N LYS A 66 -1.52 38.11 -24.62
CA LYS A 66 -0.98 38.85 -25.77
C LYS A 66 -1.17 40.36 -25.58
#